data_AF-A0A922CLT2-F1
#
_entry.id   AF-A0A922CLT2-F1
#
_cell.length_a   1.000
_cell.length_b   1.000
_cell.length_c   1.000
_cell.angle_alpha   90.00
_cell.angle_beta   90.00
_cell.angle_gamma   90.00
#
_symmetry.space_group_name_H-M   'P 1'
#
loop_
_entity.id
_entity.type
_entity.pdbx_description
1 polymer ?
#
loop_
_entity_poly.entity_id
_entity_poly.type
_entity_poly.pdbx_seq_one_letter_code
_entity_poly.pdbx_strand_id
1 'polypeptide(L)' 'MSRYFIFVIVSLLIAMAVFSPAAEAQGKAGRCPQVRPGSGGACASLCTSDNSCPGPQKCCSNGCGRSCITPRS' A
#
# COMPACT_ATOMS: atom_id res chain seq x y z
N MET A 1 21.09 34.58 10.77
CA MET A 1 19.77 34.67 10.11
C MET A 1 19.70 33.80 8.86
N SER A 2 20.69 33.88 7.94
CA SER A 2 20.72 33.06 6.70
C SER A 2 20.69 31.54 6.93
N ARG A 3 21.48 31.01 7.88
CA ARG A 3 21.50 29.56 8.20
C ARG A 3 20.14 29.05 8.68
N TYR A 4 19.46 29.80 9.54
CA TYR A 4 18.12 29.45 10.03
C TYR A 4 17.09 29.41 8.90
N PHE A 5 17.13 30.38 7.99
CA PHE A 5 16.27 30.42 6.82
C PHE A 5 16.48 29.22 5.90
N ILE A 6 17.74 28.82 5.69
CA ILE A 6 18.09 27.60 4.94
C ILE A 6 17.52 26.35 5.63
N PHE A 7 17.66 26.21 6.96
CA PHE A 7 17.09 25.08 7.69
C PHE A 7 15.56 25.02 7.59
N VAL A 8 14.88 26.17 7.64
CA VAL A 8 13.42 26.26 7.49
C VAL A 8 12.97 25.83 6.09
N ILE A 9 13.63 26.32 5.04
CA ILE A 9 13.32 25.95 3.65
C ILE A 9 13.57 24.46 3.41
N VAL A 10 14.72 23.93 3.85
CA VAL A 10 15.05 22.50 3.69
C VAL A 10 14.03 21.62 4.41
N SER A 11 13.62 22.00 5.63
CA SER A 11 12.61 21.26 6.39
C SER A 11 11.24 21.27 5.71
N LEU A 12 10.83 22.41 5.14
CA LEU A 12 9.58 22.55 4.39
C LEU A 12 9.59 21.70 3.11
N LEU A 13 10.69 21.71 2.34
CA LEU A 13 10.83 20.89 1.13
C LEU A 13 10.78 19.38 1.42
N ILE A 14 11.42 18.94 2.51
CA ILE A 14 11.39 17.54 2.94
C ILE A 14 9.96 17.13 3.36
N ALA A 15 9.26 17.99 4.10
CA ALA A 15 7.87 17.73 4.51
C ALA A 15 6.96 17.50 3.29
N MET A 16 7.10 18.29 2.22
CA MET A 16 6.32 18.13 0.99
C MET A 16 6.67 16.86 0.20
N ALA A 17 7.91 16.38 0.27
CA ALA A 17 8.33 15.13 -0.39
C ALA A 17 7.87 13.88 0.38
N VAL A 18 7.87 13.94 1.71
CA VAL A 18 7.49 12.81 2.59
C VAL A 18 5.97 12.67 2.74
N PHE A 19 5.21 13.76 2.56
CA PHE A 19 3.74 13.74 2.52
C PHE A 19 3.15 13.22 1.19
N SER A 20 3.83 12.29 0.51
CA SER A 20 3.22 11.59 -0.62
C SER A 20 2.28 10.49 -0.10
N PRO A 21 0.95 10.54 -0.38
CA PRO A 21 0.05 9.42 -0.11
C PRO A 21 0.12 8.40 -1.27
N ALA A 22 1.30 8.16 -1.81
CA ALA A 22 1.50 7.06 -2.73
C ALA A 22 1.72 5.84 -1.86
N ALA A 23 0.61 5.16 -1.54
CA ALA A 23 0.61 3.81 -1.00
C ALA A 23 1.78 3.04 -1.61
N GLU A 24 2.75 2.78 -0.76
CA GLU A 24 3.99 2.09 -1.06
C GLU A 24 3.62 0.77 -1.75
N ALA A 25 3.66 0.77 -3.09
CA ALA A 25 3.47 -0.43 -3.88
C ALA A 25 4.81 -1.19 -3.89
N GLN A 26 5.27 -1.59 -2.71
CA GLN A 26 6.25 -2.67 -2.56
C GLN A 26 5.50 -3.97 -2.83
N GLY A 27 5.08 -4.14 -4.10
CA GLY A 27 4.05 -5.08 -4.45
C GLY A 27 3.83 -5.19 -5.94
N LYS A 28 3.47 -6.40 -6.39
CA LYS A 28 3.31 -6.75 -7.81
C LYS A 28 2.34 -5.79 -8.52
N ALA A 29 2.52 -5.64 -9.83
CA ALA A 29 1.72 -4.74 -10.66
C ALA A 29 0.21 -4.99 -10.53
N GLY A 30 -0.58 -3.92 -10.67
CA GLY A 30 -2.04 -3.95 -10.58
C GLY A 30 -2.58 -3.63 -9.17
N ARG A 31 -3.91 -3.55 -9.06
CA ARG A 31 -4.62 -3.14 -7.83
C ARG A 31 -5.48 -4.27 -7.26
N CYS A 32 -5.64 -4.27 -5.94
CA CYS A 32 -6.59 -5.17 -5.29
C CYS A 32 -8.02 -4.82 -5.73
N PRO A 33 -8.86 -5.80 -6.12
CA PRO A 33 -10.28 -5.57 -6.34
C PRO A 33 -10.95 -5.00 -5.09
N GLN A 34 -11.96 -4.15 -5.29
CA GLN A 34 -12.79 -3.67 -4.21
C GLN A 34 -13.61 -4.81 -3.62
N VAL A 35 -13.55 -4.95 -2.30
CA VAL A 35 -14.41 -5.85 -1.54
C VAL A 35 -15.75 -5.15 -1.33
N ARG A 36 -16.86 -5.81 -1.71
CA ARG A 36 -18.19 -5.26 -1.43
C ARG A 36 -18.48 -5.38 0.07
N PRO A 37 -19.13 -4.38 0.70
CA PRO A 37 -19.60 -4.50 2.07
C PRO A 37 -20.50 -5.74 2.21
N GLY A 38 -20.28 -6.55 3.26
CA GLY A 38 -21.05 -7.77 3.51
C GLY A 38 -20.62 -9.02 2.72
N SER A 39 -19.71 -8.89 1.74
CA SER A 39 -19.08 -10.05 1.08
C SER A 39 -17.70 -10.34 1.67
N GLY A 40 -17.63 -10.44 3.00
CA GLY A 40 -16.40 -10.83 3.70
C GLY A 40 -16.02 -12.24 3.30
N GLY A 41 -14.81 -12.43 2.77
CA GLY A 41 -14.28 -13.77 2.55
C GLY A 41 -13.89 -14.44 3.87
N ALA A 42 -13.28 -15.63 3.79
CA ALA A 42 -12.80 -16.33 4.97
C ALA A 42 -11.90 -15.44 5.85
N CYS A 43 -12.13 -15.46 7.16
CA CYS A 43 -11.35 -14.75 8.17
C CYS A 43 -10.02 -15.45 8.45
N ALA A 44 -9.23 -15.65 7.40
CA ALA A 44 -7.91 -16.26 7.47
C ALA A 44 -6.89 -15.34 6.80
N SER A 45 -5.72 -15.21 7.42
CA SER A 45 -4.58 -14.49 6.85
C SER A 45 -3.65 -15.49 6.17
N LEU A 46 -3.90 -15.74 4.88
CA LEU A 46 -3.14 -16.70 4.08
C LEU A 46 -1.83 -16.10 3.52
N CYS A 47 -1.69 -14.78 3.58
CA CYS A 47 -0.53 -14.06 3.08
C CYS A 47 -0.30 -12.80 3.92
N THR A 48 0.94 -12.31 3.94
CA THR A 48 1.32 -11.07 4.64
C THR A 48 1.70 -9.96 3.66
N SER A 49 2.36 -10.32 2.55
CA SER A 49 2.76 -9.38 1.50
C SER A 49 2.53 -9.98 0.11
N ASP A 50 2.58 -9.14 -0.92
CA ASP A 50 2.43 -9.61 -2.32
C ASP A 50 3.50 -10.65 -2.68
N ASN A 51 4.69 -10.57 -2.07
CA ASN A 51 5.77 -11.54 -2.27
C ASN A 51 5.47 -12.92 -1.66
N SER A 52 4.54 -13.01 -0.70
CA SER A 52 4.04 -14.29 -0.18
C SER A 52 3.21 -15.04 -1.21
N CYS A 53 2.70 -14.36 -2.24
CA CYS A 53 1.84 -14.94 -3.26
C CYS A 53 2.62 -15.37 -4.50
N PRO A 54 2.29 -16.53 -5.09
CA PRO A 54 2.95 -17.01 -6.30
C PRO A 54 2.55 -16.19 -7.54
N GLY A 55 3.43 -16.17 -8.55
CA GLY A 55 3.13 -15.55 -9.85
C GLY A 55 2.80 -14.05 -9.75
N PRO A 56 1.77 -13.54 -10.45
CA PRO A 56 1.37 -12.12 -10.41
C PRO A 56 0.35 -11.80 -9.32
N GLN A 57 0.02 -12.75 -8.44
CA GLN A 57 -1.03 -12.56 -7.44
C GLN A 57 -0.60 -11.58 -6.34
N LYS A 58 -1.57 -10.84 -5.80
CA LYS A 58 -1.36 -9.86 -4.73
C LYS A 58 -2.03 -10.31 -3.43
N CYS A 59 -1.45 -9.92 -2.31
CA CYS A 59 -1.99 -10.20 -0.99
C CYS A 59 -2.97 -9.12 -0.57
N CYS A 60 -4.24 -9.36 -0.83
CA CYS A 60 -5.30 -8.38 -0.63
C CYS A 60 -6.21 -8.75 0.53
N SER A 61 -6.75 -7.73 1.20
CA SER A 61 -7.81 -7.93 2.18
C SER A 61 -9.09 -8.33 1.47
N ASN A 62 -9.77 -9.36 2.00
CA ASN A 62 -11.08 -9.81 1.53
C ASN A 62 -12.22 -9.32 2.44
N GLY A 63 -11.95 -8.32 3.29
CA GLY A 63 -12.92 -7.77 4.25
C GLY A 63 -12.87 -8.38 5.65
N CYS A 64 -12.25 -9.55 5.84
CA CYS A 64 -12.01 -10.13 7.17
C CYS A 64 -10.55 -10.58 7.37
N GLY A 65 -10.00 -11.30 6.39
CA GLY A 65 -8.64 -11.78 6.35
C GLY A 65 -7.87 -11.29 5.13
N ARG A 66 -6.82 -12.02 4.76
CA ARG A 66 -5.97 -11.72 3.59
C ARG A 66 -5.78 -12.96 2.74
N SER A 67 -5.88 -12.79 1.43
CA SER A 67 -5.77 -13.88 0.46
C SER A 67 -5.04 -13.44 -0.79
N CYS A 68 -4.32 -14.37 -1.42
CA CYS A 68 -3.70 -14.17 -2.72
C CYS A 68 -4.76 -14.12 -3.82
N ILE A 69 -4.88 -12.98 -4.49
CA ILE A 69 -5.86 -12.78 -5.56
C ILE A 69 -5.20 -12.20 -6.80
N THR A 70 -5.77 -12.53 -7.96
CA THR A 70 -5.34 -11.96 -9.23
C THR A 70 -5.67 -10.46 -9.24
N PRO A 71 -4.67 -9.58 -9.39
CA PRO A 71 -4.91 -8.14 -9.40
C PRO A 71 -5.70 -7.74 -10.65
N ARG A 72 -6.37 -6.58 -10.57
CA ARG A 72 -6.92 -5.92 -11.76
C ARG A 72 -5.90 -4.96 -12.36
N SER A 73 -5.84 -4.92 -13.69
CA SER A 73 -5.01 -4.01 -14.50
C SER A 73 -5.48 -2.57 -14.34
#